data_AF-A0A355UJJ3-F1
#
_entry.id   AF-A0A355UJJ3-F1
#
_cell.length_a   1.000
_cell.length_b   1.000
_cell.length_c   1.000
_cell.angle_alpha   90.00
_cell.angle_beta   90.00
_cell.angle_gamma   90.00
#
_symmetry.space_group_name_H-M   'P 1'
#
loop_
_entity.id
_entity.type
_entity.pdbx_description
1 polymer ?
#
loop_
_entity_poly.entity_id
_entity_poly.type
_entity_poly.pdbx_seq_one_letter_code
_entity_poly.pdbx_strand_id
1 'polypeptide(L)' 'MIIESLSIVDFKDKTATSYDFSDGTNLIVSTGNKKGKSSLLKSIYYTLGFDIRQFPSGWNISNKVFQLKV' A
#
# COMPACT_ATOMS: atom_id res chain seq x y z
N MET A 1 -13.30 9.71 7.11
CA MET A 1 -12.09 8.97 7.52
C MET A 1 -10.92 9.65 6.84
N ILE A 2 -9.93 10.09 7.61
CA ILE A 2 -8.66 10.61 7.09
C ILE A 2 -7.65 9.48 7.23
N ILE A 3 -6.72 9.34 6.30
CA ILE A 3 -5.65 8.35 6.39
C ILE A 3 -4.37 9.15 6.65
N GLU A 4 -3.73 8.91 7.78
CA GLU A 4 -2.49 9.62 8.14
C GLU A 4 -1.28 8.92 7.55
N SER A 5 -1.22 7.59 7.63
CA SER A 5 -0.12 6.82 7.06
C SER A 5 -0.45 5.36 6.77
N LEU A 6 0.34 4.74 5.89
CA LEU A 6 0.34 3.32 5.62
C LEU A 6 1.75 2.75 5.77
N SER A 7 1.90 1.73 6.62
CA SER A 7 3.10 0.92 6.70
C SER A 7 2.86 -0.47 6.10
N ILE A 8 3.79 -0.91 5.27
CA ILE A 8 3.78 -2.21 4.62
C ILE A 8 5.08 -2.93 4.97
N VAL A 9 4.96 -4.06 5.66
CA VAL A 9 6.11 -4.90 6.03
C VAL A 9 6.04 -6.20 5.26
N ASP A 10 7.08 -6.52 4.49
CA ASP A 10 7.28 -7.84 3.89
C ASP A 10 8.28 -8.63 4.73
N PHE A 11 7.79 -9.60 5.50
CA PHE A 11 8.65 -10.39 6.38
C PHE A 11 9.47 -11.44 5.63
N LYS A 12 9.06 -11.81 4.41
CA LYS A 12 9.80 -12.78 3.58
C LYS A 12 11.00 -12.10 2.93
N ASP A 13 10.77 -10.93 2.33
CA ASP A 13 11.82 -10.16 1.65
C ASP A 13 12.63 -9.27 2.61
N LYS A 14 12.25 -9.23 3.90
CA LYS A 14 12.88 -8.41 4.95
C LYS A 14 12.90 -6.92 4.58
N THR A 15 11.82 -6.42 4.01
CA THR A 15 11.66 -5.01 3.63
C THR A 15 10.47 -4.38 4.34
N ALA A 16 10.57 -3.08 4.58
CA ALA A 16 9.48 -2.28 5.12
C ALA A 16 9.42 -0.95 4.37
N THR A 17 8.21 -0.46 4.13
CA THR A 17 7.98 0.84 3.50
C THR A 17 6.80 1.52 4.17
N SER A 18 6.98 2.79 4.51
CA SER A 18 5.94 3.63 5.09
C SER A 18 5.66 4.82 4.18
N TYR A 19 4.39 5.20 4.11
CA TYR A 19 3.90 6.32 3.34
C TYR A 19 3.08 7.20 4.29
N ASP A 20 3.55 8.42 4.50
CA ASP A 20 2.81 9.45 5.23
C ASP A 20 2.01 10.28 4.22
N PHE A 21 0.76 10.58 4.57
CA PHE A 21 -0.13 11.42 3.78
C PHE A 21 -0.25 12.79 4.43
N SER A 22 -0.21 13.83 3.61
CA SER A 22 -0.45 15.19 4.08
C SER A 22 -1.94 15.50 4.12
N ASP A 23 -2.31 16.53 4.89
CA ASP A 23 -3.63 17.13 4.76
C ASP A 23 -3.84 17.65 3.32
N GLY A 24 -5.05 17.43 2.78
CA GLY A 24 -5.41 17.83 1.42
C GLY A 24 -5.05 16.81 0.34
N THR A 25 -4.63 17.31 -0.84
CA THR A 25 -4.46 16.48 -2.04
C THR A 25 -3.08 15.82 -2.06
N ASN A 26 -3.05 14.49 -2.01
CA ASN A 26 -1.83 13.69 -2.13
C ASN A 26 -1.69 13.17 -3.55
N LEU A 27 -0.54 13.41 -4.18
CA LEU A 27 -0.27 12.96 -5.55
C LEU A 27 0.69 11.75 -5.56
N ILE A 28 0.17 10.58 -5.93
CA ILE A 28 0.96 9.34 -6.02
C ILE A 28 1.43 9.12 -7.46
N VAL A 29 2.70 9.43 -7.73
CA VAL A 29 3.33 9.34 -9.06
C VAL A 29 4.56 8.43 -9.05
N SER A 30 5.03 8.06 -10.25
CA SER A 30 6.24 7.27 -10.44
C SER A 30 6.73 7.45 -11.87
N THR A 31 8.01 7.18 -12.11
CA THR A 31 8.65 7.31 -13.43
C THR A 31 8.21 6.30 -14.49
N GLY A 32 7.32 5.34 -14.17
CA GLY A 32 6.79 4.41 -15.16
C GLY A 32 5.72 3.44 -14.63
N ASN A 33 5.43 2.42 -15.43
CA ASN A 33 4.47 1.37 -15.07
C ASN A 33 5.11 0.31 -14.16
N LYS A 34 4.26 -0.41 -13.41
CA LYS A 34 4.67 -1.50 -12.50
C LYS A 34 5.68 -1.08 -11.40
N LYS A 35 5.68 0.20 -11.02
CA LYS A 35 6.54 0.78 -9.95
C LYS A 35 5.85 0.87 -8.58
N GLY A 36 4.82 0.06 -8.33
CA GLY A 36 4.17 -0.01 -7.01
C GLY A 36 2.99 0.94 -6.77
N LYS A 37 2.72 1.93 -7.65
CA LYS A 37 1.57 2.85 -7.49
C LYS A 37 0.24 2.13 -7.25
N SER A 38 -0.09 1.16 -8.10
CA SER A 38 -1.34 0.38 -7.95
C SER A 38 -1.30 -0.57 -6.76
N SER A 39 -0.12 -1.06 -6.37
CA SER A 39 0.05 -1.90 -5.18
C SER A 39 -0.24 -1.10 -3.91
N LEU A 40 0.27 0.14 -3.83
CA LEU A 40 0.01 1.07 -2.73
C LEU A 40 -1.50 1.31 -2.57
N LEU A 41 -2.17 1.73 -3.65
CA LEU A 41 -3.62 2.01 -3.60
C LEU A 41 -4.45 0.78 -3.21
N LYS A 42 -4.13 -0.39 -3.77
CA LYS A 42 -4.81 -1.64 -3.42
C LYS A 42 -4.53 -2.08 -1.98
N SER A 43 -3.35 -1.78 -1.44
CA SER A 43 -3.01 -2.06 -0.04
C SER A 43 -3.85 -1.23 0.92
N ILE A 44 -4.11 0.04 0.59
CA ILE A 44 -5.03 0.89 1.35
C ILE A 44 -6.43 0.27 1.37
N TYR A 45 -7.01 -0.03 0.19
CA TYR A 45 -8.35 -0.63 0.12
C TYR A 45 -8.43 -1.98 0.83
N TYR A 46 -7.43 -2.84 0.66
CA TYR A 46 -7.37 -4.13 1.36
C TYR A 46 -7.38 -3.96 2.88
N THR A 47 -6.60 -3.01 3.41
CA THR A 47 -6.51 -2.75 4.85
C THR A 47 -7.82 -2.16 5.40
N LEU A 48 -8.58 -1.45 4.56
CA LEU A 48 -9.93 -0.97 4.87
C LEU A 48 -11.01 -2.07 4.75
N GLY A 49 -10.64 -3.32 4.45
CA GLY A 49 -11.54 -4.47 4.40
C GLY A 49 -12.24 -4.69 3.06
N PHE A 50 -11.85 -4.00 2.00
CA PHE A 50 -12.40 -4.23 0.67
C PHE A 50 -11.84 -5.51 0.04
N ASP A 51 -12.70 -6.22 -0.70
CA ASP A 51 -12.27 -7.37 -1.50
C ASP A 51 -11.46 -6.91 -2.73
N ILE A 52 -10.20 -7.31 -2.78
CA ILE A 52 -9.29 -6.99 -3.88
C ILE A 52 -9.15 -8.21 -4.77
N ARG A 53 -9.87 -8.19 -5.90
CA ARG A 53 -9.90 -9.29 -6.88
C ARG A 53 -8.51 -9.76 -7.35
N GLN A 54 -7.56 -8.84 -7.52
CA GLN A 54 -6.22 -9.20 -7.99
C GLN A 54 -5.17 -8.16 -7.57
N PHE A 55 -4.11 -8.63 -6.90
CA PHE A 55 -2.90 -7.87 -6.71
C PHE A 55 -1.91 -8.07 -7.87
N PRO A 56 -1.04 -7.08 -8.16
CA PRO A 56 -0.04 -7.22 -9.22
C PRO A 56 0.87 -8.44 -9.01
N SER A 57 1.36 -9.04 -10.10
CA SER A 57 2.32 -10.15 -10.03
C SER A 57 3.54 -9.79 -9.18
N GLY A 58 3.95 -10.70 -8.29
CA GLY A 58 5.01 -10.49 -7.31
C GLY A 58 4.57 -9.79 -6.02
N TRP A 59 3.36 -9.22 -5.96
CA TRP A 59 2.83 -8.63 -4.72
C TRP A 59 2.10 -9.67 -3.89
N ASN A 60 2.86 -10.51 -3.20
CA ASN A 60 2.29 -11.58 -2.37
C ASN A 60 1.78 -11.04 -1.03
N ILE A 61 0.46 -10.94 -0.88
CA ILE A 61 -0.21 -10.44 0.33
C ILE A 61 0.06 -11.34 1.53
N SER A 62 0.20 -12.66 1.34
CA SER A 62 0.40 -13.60 2.46
C SER A 62 1.70 -13.34 3.23
N ASN A 63 2.65 -12.66 2.58
CA ASN A 63 3.95 -12.32 3.17
C ASN A 63 3.97 -10.90 3.74
N LYS A 64 2.85 -10.18 3.67
CA LYS A 64 2.79 -8.76 3.98
C LYS A 64 1.86 -8.50 5.15
N VAL A 65 2.32 -7.63 6.04
CA VAL A 65 1.52 -7.04 7.10
C VAL A 65 1.30 -5.58 6.74
N PHE A 66 0.05 -5.14 6.81
CA PHE A 66 -0.36 -3.77 6.52
C PHE A 66 -0.86 -3.12 7.80
N GLN A 67 -0.38 -1.91 8.07
CA GLN A 67 -0.87 -1.08 9.17
C GLN A 67 -1.31 0.26 8.58
N LEU A 68 -2.58 0.58 8.75
CA LEU A 68 -3.15 1.86 8.36
C LEU A 68 -3.40 2.69 9.62
N LYS A 69 -2.87 3.91 9.65
CA LYS A 69 -3.19 4.92 10.66
C LYS A 69 -4.27 5.84 10.08
N VAL A 70 -5.38 5.97 10.80
CA VAL A 70 -6.57 6.75 10.43
C VAL A 70 -6.91 7.79 11.48
#